data_AF-A0A372Q810-F1
#
_entry.id   AF-A0A372Q810-F1
#
_cell.length_a   1.000
_cell.length_b   1.000
_cell.length_c   1.000
_cell.angle_alpha   90.00
_cell.angle_beta   90.00
_cell.angle_gamma   90.00
#
_symmetry.space_group_name_H-M   'P 1'
#
loop_
_entity.id
_entity.type
_entity.pdbx_description
1 polymer ?
#
loop_
_entity_poly.entity_id
_entity_poly.type
_entity_poly.pdbx_seq_one_letter_code
_entity_poly.pdbx_strand_id
1 'polypeptide(L)'
;MQDFEFKRHFRLTKSTFEWLCCEIILLLRREITGFNMVGLAWEQKIRASLWFLATGKCFRSIGDRFGMGESTFSYTLRDFIHVIIVKFLAEKITFPSTAIEINEITNGFKRLGRIPNVI
;
A
#
# COMPACT_ATOMS: atom_id res chain seq x y z
N MET A 1 -16.07 -11.18 6.03
CA MET A 1 -15.59 -11.45 4.66
C MET A 1 -14.61 -12.61 4.74
N GLN A 2 -14.79 -13.66 3.95
CA GLN A 2 -13.83 -14.79 3.87
C GLN A 2 -12.52 -14.34 3.21
N ASP A 3 -11.42 -15.04 3.44
CA ASP A 3 -10.08 -14.60 3.01
C ASP A 3 -9.96 -14.46 1.48
N PHE A 4 -10.58 -15.35 0.71
CA PHE A 4 -10.54 -15.28 -0.76
C PHE A 4 -11.22 -14.01 -1.30
N GLU A 5 -12.38 -13.62 -0.75
CA GLU A 5 -13.04 -12.36 -1.10
C GLU A 5 -12.21 -11.16 -0.62
N PHE A 6 -11.57 -11.26 0.54
CA PHE A 6 -10.65 -10.24 1.02
C PHE A 6 -9.52 -10.00 0.02
N LYS A 7 -8.85 -11.07 -0.40
CA LYS A 7 -7.76 -11.01 -1.38
C LYS A 7 -8.23 -10.49 -2.73
N ARG A 8 -9.46 -10.78 -3.15
CA ARG A 8 -10.01 -10.25 -4.41
C ARG A 8 -10.16 -8.72 -4.37
N HIS A 9 -10.49 -8.14 -3.22
CA HIS A 9 -10.69 -6.70 -3.07
C HIS A 9 -9.44 -5.92 -2.68
N PHE A 10 -8.57 -6.51 -1.87
CA PHE A 10 -7.41 -5.84 -1.29
C PHE A 10 -6.07 -6.31 -1.87
N ARG A 11 -6.05 -7.37 -2.69
CA ARG A 11 -4.84 -8.02 -3.24
C ARG A 11 -3.86 -8.58 -2.21
N LEU A 12 -4.31 -8.72 -0.96
CA LEU A 12 -3.56 -9.29 0.15
C LEU A 12 -4.49 -10.12 1.05
N THR A 13 -3.92 -10.97 1.89
CA THR A 13 -4.69 -11.80 2.81
C THR A 13 -5.16 -11.00 4.03
N LYS A 14 -6.20 -11.49 4.73
CA LYS A 14 -6.69 -10.84 5.94
C LYS A 14 -5.63 -10.78 7.04
N SER A 15 -4.79 -11.81 7.17
CA SER A 15 -3.69 -11.82 8.15
C SER A 15 -2.62 -10.78 7.83
N THR A 16 -2.25 -10.59 6.56
CA THR A 16 -1.34 -9.52 6.15
C THR A 16 -1.92 -8.14 6.46
N PHE A 17 -3.23 -7.96 6.26
CA PHE A 17 -3.92 -6.72 6.60
C PHE A 17 -3.85 -6.44 8.12
N GLU A 18 -4.18 -7.43 8.94
CA GLU A 18 -4.16 -7.30 10.40
C GLU A 18 -2.77 -6.98 10.92
N TRP A 19 -1.74 -7.68 10.41
CA TRP A 19 -0.34 -7.39 10.70
C TRP A 19 0.02 -5.94 10.35
N LEU A 20 -0.33 -5.48 9.15
CA LEU A 20 -0.05 -4.11 8.71
C LEU A 20 -0.73 -3.07 9.60
N CYS A 21 -1.98 -3.31 10.00
CA CYS A 21 -2.68 -2.44 10.95
C CYS A 21 -1.94 -2.35 12.28
N CYS A 22 -1.49 -3.48 12.84
CA CYS A 22 -0.72 -3.49 14.08
C CYS A 22 0.56 -2.66 13.96
N GLU A 23 1.36 -2.86 12.90
CA GLU A 23 2.61 -2.13 12.70
C GLU A 23 2.36 -0.62 12.56
N ILE A 24 1.40 -0.21 11.74
CA ILE A 24 1.09 1.21 11.53
C ILE A 24 0.56 1.85 12.82
N ILE A 25 -0.31 1.17 13.57
CA ILE A 25 -0.83 1.69 14.85
C ILE A 25 0.31 1.89 15.87
N LEU A 26 1.27 0.95 15.93
CA LEU A 26 2.43 1.07 16.81
C LEU A 26 3.31 2.27 16.42
N LEU A 27 3.52 2.49 15.11
CA LEU A 27 4.29 3.62 14.60
C LEU A 27 3.63 4.97 14.95
N LEU A 28 2.31 5.04 14.80
CA LEU A 28 1.53 6.23 15.13
C LEU A 28 1.57 6.58 16.62
N ARG A 29 1.55 5.57 17.50
CA ARG A 29 1.69 5.75 18.94
C ARG A 29 3.07 6.24 19.36
N ARG A 30 4.13 5.90 18.60
CA ARG A 30 5.51 6.16 18.99
C ARG A 30 6.02 7.55 18.60
N GLU A 31 5.69 8.06 17.41
CA GLU A 31 6.47 9.20 16.88
C GLU A 31 5.72 10.19 15.98
N ILE A 32 4.45 9.96 15.65
CA ILE A 32 3.84 10.69 14.52
C ILE A 32 3.04 11.90 15.02
N THR A 33 3.74 12.98 15.40
CA THR A 33 3.15 14.25 15.87
C THR A 33 2.63 15.18 14.76
N GLY A 34 2.75 14.81 13.49
CA GLY A 34 2.40 15.67 12.34
C GLY A 34 1.37 15.12 11.36
N PHE A 35 0.81 13.93 11.61
CA PHE A 35 -0.17 13.35 10.68
C PHE A 35 -1.57 13.78 11.10
N ASN A 36 -2.24 14.53 10.21
CA ASN A 36 -3.62 14.99 10.37
C ASN A 36 -4.64 13.86 10.18
N MET A 37 -4.33 12.69 10.72
CA MET A 37 -5.23 11.55 10.74
C MET A 37 -6.15 11.58 11.97
N VAL A 38 -6.48 12.77 12.47
CA VAL A 38 -7.44 12.99 13.56
C VAL A 38 -8.87 12.83 13.00
N GLY A 39 -9.68 11.93 13.57
CA GLY A 39 -11.14 11.90 13.35
C GLY A 39 -11.77 10.63 12.75
N LEU A 40 -11.03 9.70 12.14
CA LEU A 40 -11.56 8.38 11.72
C LEU A 40 -10.72 7.25 12.32
N ALA A 41 -11.34 6.08 12.52
CA ALA A 41 -10.63 4.89 12.97
C ALA A 41 -9.49 4.55 11.99
N TRP A 42 -8.27 4.38 12.51
CA TRP A 42 -7.07 4.08 11.70
C TRP A 42 -7.26 2.85 10.81
N GLU A 43 -7.97 1.85 11.30
CA GLU A 43 -8.33 0.66 10.52
C GLU A 43 -9.12 1.04 9.26
N GLN A 44 -10.11 1.93 9.37
CA GLN A 44 -10.93 2.39 8.25
C GLN A 44 -10.10 3.14 7.21
N LYS A 45 -9.14 3.97 7.67
CA LYS A 45 -8.19 4.69 6.81
C LYS A 45 -7.31 3.72 6.03
N ILE A 46 -6.70 2.77 6.72
CA ILE A 46 -5.84 1.74 6.10
C ILE A 46 -6.66 0.92 5.10
N ARG A 47 -7.88 0.50 5.44
CA ARG A 47 -8.77 -0.23 4.51
C ARG A 47 -9.10 0.59 3.27
N ALA A 48 -9.48 1.86 3.43
CA ALA A 48 -9.81 2.72 2.30
C ALA A 48 -8.60 2.90 1.36
N SER A 49 -7.42 3.18 1.92
CA SER A 49 -6.19 3.37 1.15
C SER A 49 -5.76 2.10 0.42
N LEU A 50 -5.79 0.94 1.09
CA LEU A 50 -5.46 -0.34 0.45
C LEU A 50 -6.48 -0.71 -0.64
N TRP A 51 -7.76 -0.46 -0.42
CA TRP A 51 -8.79 -0.71 -1.44
C TRP A 51 -8.53 0.14 -2.68
N PHE A 52 -8.19 1.43 -2.51
CA PHE A 52 -7.83 2.30 -3.61
C PHE A 52 -6.61 1.78 -4.37
N LEU A 53 -5.52 1.45 -3.68
CA LEU A 53 -4.30 0.93 -4.30
C LEU A 53 -4.54 -0.41 -5.04
N ALA A 54 -5.42 -1.25 -4.51
CA ALA A 54 -5.78 -2.54 -5.09
C ALA A 54 -6.68 -2.44 -6.33
N THR A 55 -7.51 -1.40 -6.42
CA THR A 55 -8.61 -1.34 -7.41
C THR A 55 -8.53 -0.17 -8.38
N GLY A 56 -7.78 0.89 -8.07
CA GLY A 56 -7.66 2.10 -8.89
C GLY A 56 -8.97 2.89 -9.06
N LYS A 57 -9.97 2.69 -8.19
CA LYS A 57 -11.26 3.39 -8.28
C LYS A 57 -11.11 4.88 -7.93
N CYS A 58 -12.01 5.72 -8.47
CA CYS A 58 -12.03 7.14 -8.16
C CYS A 58 -12.33 7.42 -6.68
N PHE A 59 -11.91 8.59 -6.18
CA PHE A 59 -12.05 8.97 -4.77
C PHE A 59 -13.50 8.99 -4.31
N ARG A 60 -14.44 9.41 -5.18
CA ARG A 60 -15.89 9.32 -4.91
C ARG A 60 -16.33 7.90 -4.54
N SER A 61 -15.98 6.91 -5.37
CA SER A 61 -16.34 5.51 -5.11
C SER A 61 -15.72 4.95 -3.83
N ILE A 62 -14.54 5.43 -3.45
CA ILE A 62 -13.94 5.09 -2.15
C ILE A 62 -14.72 5.77 -1.02
N GLY A 63 -15.04 7.05 -1.19
CA GLY A 63 -15.83 7.82 -0.24
C GLY A 63 -17.20 7.22 0.04
N ASP A 64 -17.94 6.83 -1.00
CA ASP A 64 -19.24 6.17 -0.89
C ASP A 64 -19.13 4.84 -0.13
N ARG A 65 -18.05 4.08 -0.35
CA ARG A 65 -17.83 2.77 0.28
C ARG A 65 -17.40 2.86 1.74
N PHE A 66 -16.56 3.84 2.05
CA PHE A 66 -15.92 3.95 3.36
C PHE A 66 -16.44 5.15 4.17
N GLY A 67 -17.50 5.83 3.73
CA GLY A 67 -18.08 6.98 4.44
C GLY A 67 -17.09 8.11 4.62
N MET A 68 -16.32 8.44 3.59
CA MET A 68 -15.22 9.42 3.67
C MET A 68 -15.37 10.49 2.59
N GLY A 69 -15.24 11.77 2.95
CA GLY A 69 -15.19 12.85 1.95
C GLY A 69 -13.95 12.72 1.05
N GLU A 70 -14.06 13.13 -0.22
CA GLU A 70 -12.96 12.99 -1.19
C GLU A 70 -11.67 13.71 -0.73
N SER A 71 -11.78 14.89 -0.13
CA SER A 71 -10.66 15.63 0.45
C SER A 71 -10.02 14.85 1.61
N THR A 72 -10.83 14.37 2.55
CA THR A 72 -10.38 13.54 3.68
C THR A 72 -9.68 12.27 3.19
N PHE A 73 -10.18 11.64 2.12
CA PHE A 73 -9.54 10.47 1.53
C PHE A 73 -8.22 10.81 0.88
N SER A 74 -8.13 11.93 0.16
CA SER A 74 -6.88 12.40 -0.44
C SER A 74 -5.78 12.59 0.61
N TYR A 75 -6.08 13.26 1.73
CA TYR A 75 -5.12 13.40 2.84
C TYR A 75 -4.77 12.05 3.45
N THR A 76 -5.78 11.22 3.73
CA THR A 76 -5.59 9.88 4.29
C THR A 76 -4.70 8.99 3.43
N LEU A 77 -4.90 9.01 2.10
CA LEU A 77 -4.12 8.24 1.15
C LEU A 77 -2.66 8.71 1.11
N ARG A 78 -2.45 10.03 1.03
CA ARG A 78 -1.09 10.61 1.05
C ARG A 78 -0.34 10.22 2.31
N ASP A 79 -1.00 10.35 3.45
CA ASP A 79 -0.45 10.03 4.75
C ASP A 79 -0.11 8.53 4.85
N PHE A 80 -1.04 7.66 4.47
CA PHE A 80 -0.81 6.23 4.45
C PHE A 80 0.38 5.86 3.55
N ILE A 81 0.45 6.38 2.32
CA ILE A 81 1.55 6.10 1.40
C ILE A 81 2.89 6.58 1.99
N HIS A 82 2.92 7.76 2.62
CA HIS A 82 4.14 8.27 3.23
C HIS A 82 4.65 7.35 4.34
N VAL A 83 3.77 6.89 5.24
CA VAL A 83 4.14 5.94 6.31
C VAL A 83 4.67 4.65 5.70
N ILE A 84 3.98 4.11 4.68
CA ILE A 84 4.42 2.89 3.99
C ILE A 84 5.82 3.07 3.40
N ILE A 85 6.05 4.19 2.70
CA ILE A 85 7.34 4.47 2.06
C ILE A 85 8.46 4.58 3.10
N VAL A 86 8.27 5.42 4.12
CA VAL A 86 9.32 5.71 5.10
C VAL A 86 9.66 4.49 5.94
N LYS A 87 8.69 3.61 6.23
CA LYS A 87 8.89 2.52 7.20
C LYS A 87 9.11 1.16 6.55
N PHE A 88 8.55 0.89 5.37
CA PHE A 88 8.58 -0.45 4.78
C PHE A 88 9.27 -0.52 3.42
N LEU A 89 9.43 0.58 2.69
CA LEU A 89 9.95 0.52 1.31
C LEU A 89 11.34 -0.12 1.26
N ALA A 90 12.27 0.39 2.07
CA ALA A 90 13.65 -0.09 2.07
C ALA A 90 13.79 -1.54 2.57
N GLU A 91 12.89 -1.98 3.46
CA GLU A 91 12.90 -3.34 3.99
C GLU A 91 12.27 -4.35 3.03
N LYS A 92 11.22 -3.94 2.31
CA LYS A 92 10.38 -4.86 1.50
C LYS A 92 10.68 -4.82 0.01
N ILE A 93 11.31 -3.76 -0.49
CA ILE A 93 11.67 -3.61 -1.90
C ILE A 93 13.18 -3.45 -2.00
N THR A 94 13.83 -4.43 -2.64
CA THR A 94 15.24 -4.39 -2.97
C THR A 94 15.38 -4.24 -4.48
N PHE A 95 16.03 -3.16 -4.91
CA PHE A 95 16.40 -2.99 -6.31
C PHE A 95 17.78 -3.60 -6.55
N PRO A 96 18.01 -4.19 -7.73
CA PRO A 96 19.34 -4.70 -8.08
C PRO A 96 20.34 -3.54 -8.10
N SER A 97 21.51 -3.79 -7.53
CA SER A 97 22.55 -2.77 -7.36
C SER A 97 23.81 -3.08 -8.15
N THR A 98 23.99 -4.35 -8.54
CA THR A 98 25.15 -4.79 -9.33
C THR A 98 24.80 -4.97 -10.80
N ALA A 99 25.78 -4.76 -11.68
CA ALA A 99 25.60 -5.00 -13.11
C ALA A 99 25.19 -6.45 -13.43
N ILE A 100 25.62 -7.41 -12.60
CA ILE A 100 25.26 -8.82 -12.72
C ILE A 100 23.76 -9.01 -12.45
N GLU A 101 23.27 -8.56 -11.30
CA GLU A 101 21.85 -8.65 -10.92
C GLU A 101 20.94 -7.95 -11.95
N ILE A 102 21.34 -6.75 -12.39
CA ILE A 102 20.60 -5.99 -13.40
C ILE A 102 20.51 -6.78 -14.71
N ASN A 103 21.62 -7.38 -15.16
CA ASN A 103 21.65 -8.18 -16.37
C ASN A 103 20.82 -9.46 -16.23
N GLU A 104 20.85 -10.11 -15.07
CA GLU A 104 20.04 -11.31 -14.79
C GLU A 104 18.54 -11.00 -14.87
N ILE A 105 18.09 -9.94 -14.19
CA ILE A 105 16.68 -9.51 -14.20
C ILE A 105 16.25 -9.08 -15.60
N THR A 106 17.05 -8.23 -16.26
CA THR A 106 16.77 -7.75 -17.61
C THR A 106 16.63 -8.91 -18.61
N ASN A 107 17.55 -9.88 -18.54
CA ASN A 107 17.47 -11.07 -19.39
C ASN A 107 16.29 -11.97 -19.01
N GLY A 108 15.90 -12.02 -17.75
CA GLY A 108 14.68 -12.67 -17.28
C GLY A 108 13.43 -12.13 -17.99
N PHE A 109 13.22 -10.82 -17.94
CA PHE A 109 12.10 -10.15 -18.63
C PHE A 109 12.17 -10.31 -20.15
N LYS A 110 13.37 -10.23 -20.75
CA LYS A 110 13.56 -10.48 -22.18
C LYS A 110 13.15 -11.91 -22.57
N ARG A 111 13.49 -12.93 -21.76
CA ARG A 111 13.11 -14.32 -22.03
C ARG A 111 11.61 -14.57 -21.85
N LEU A 112 11.04 -14.05 -20.76
CA LEU A 112 9.63 -14.28 -20.40
C LEU A 112 8.66 -13.53 -21.34
N GLY A 113 8.97 -12.29 -21.68
CA GLY A 113 8.03 -11.39 -22.35
C GLY A 113 8.58 -10.68 -23.59
N ARG A 114 9.84 -10.92 -23.99
CA ARG A 114 10.53 -10.16 -25.05
C ARG A 114 10.61 -8.66 -24.79
N ILE A 115 10.60 -8.26 -23.51
CA ILE A 115 10.73 -6.87 -23.09
C ILE A 115 12.15 -6.66 -22.55
N PRO A 116 13.09 -6.13 -23.36
CA PRO A 116 14.44 -5.83 -22.89
C PRO A 116 14.47 -4.55 -22.04
N ASN A 117 15.55 -4.39 -21.28
CA ASN A 117 15.86 -3.20 -20.46
C ASN A 117 14.81 -2.91 -19.35
N VAL A 118 14.28 -3.95 -18.70
CA VAL A 118 13.35 -3.84 -17.57
C VAL A 118 14.04 -4.30 -16.28
N ILE A 119 13.86 -3.52 -15.22
CA ILE A 119 14.31 -3.79 -13.84
C ILE A 119 13.09 -3.83 -12.93
#